data_AF-A0A352SAA9-F1
#
_entry.id   AF-A0A352SAA9-F1
#
_cell.length_a   1.000
_cell.length_b   1.000
_cell.length_c   1.000
_cell.angle_alpha   90.00
_cell.angle_beta   90.00
_cell.angle_gamma   90.00
#
_symmetry.space_group_name_H-M   'P 1'
#
loop_
_entity.id
_entity.type
_entity.pdbx_description
1 polymer ?
#
loop_
_entity_poly.entity_id
_entity_poly.type
_entity_poly.pdbx_seq_one_letter_code
_entity_poly.pdbx_strand_id
1 'polypeptide(L)'
;IDIDHGNGLKTRYAHASKSLVRAGDIVRPGQMIARVGSTGRSTGAHLHFEVHVNGLPRNPNGFLNAAAPAPLAEALSPTDRTAIR
;
A
#
# COMPACT_ATOMS: atom_id res chain seq x y z
N ILE A 1 -7.18 3.86 -5.39
CA ILE A 1 -6.01 3.13 -5.93
C ILE A 1 -6.26 1.68 -5.58
N ASP A 2 -6.36 0.84 -6.60
CA ASP A 2 -6.69 -0.58 -6.43
C ASP A 2 -5.44 -1.37 -6.81
N ILE A 3 -4.96 -2.21 -5.89
CA ILE A 3 -3.81 -3.10 -6.09
C ILE A 3 -4.35 -4.51 -6.17
N ASP A 4 -4.03 -5.20 -7.25
CA ASP A 4 -4.30 -6.62 -7.45
C ASP A 4 -3.11 -7.44 -6.96
N HIS A 5 -3.36 -8.34 -6.00
CA HIS A 5 -2.36 -9.24 -5.44
C HIS A 5 -2.40 -10.63 -6.09
N GLY A 6 -3.27 -10.83 -7.07
CA GLY A 6 -3.57 -12.13 -7.65
C GLY A 6 -4.54 -12.95 -6.79
N ASN A 7 -4.90 -14.15 -7.28
CA ASN A 7 -5.79 -15.09 -6.58
C ASN A 7 -7.13 -14.48 -6.09
N GLY A 8 -7.63 -13.46 -6.80
CA GLY A 8 -8.86 -12.77 -6.44
C GLY A 8 -8.74 -11.81 -5.25
N LEU A 9 -7.54 -11.59 -4.71
CA LEU A 9 -7.29 -10.65 -3.62
C LEU A 9 -6.95 -9.26 -4.18
N LYS A 10 -7.75 -8.26 -3.80
CA LYS A 10 -7.52 -6.86 -4.15
C LYS A 10 -7.57 -5.99 -2.91
N THR A 11 -6.72 -4.98 -2.85
CA THR A 11 -6.78 -3.96 -1.80
C THR A 11 -7.03 -2.60 -2.41
N ARG A 12 -7.93 -1.82 -1.80
CA ARG A 12 -8.26 -0.46 -2.23
C ARG A 12 -7.81 0.55 -1.20
N TYR A 13 -7.17 1.61 -1.70
CA TYR A 13 -6.74 2.78 -0.95
C TYR A 13 -7.45 4.01 -1.52
N ALA A 14 -8.33 4.63 -0.72
CA ALA A 14 -9.10 5.81 -1.11
C ALA A 14 -8.69 7.05 -0.30
N HIS A 15 -9.23 8.20 -0.70
CA HIS A 15 -8.95 9.55 -0.16
C HIS A 15 -7.52 10.04 -0.31
N ALA A 16 -6.73 9.46 -1.22
CA ALA A 16 -5.37 9.93 -1.47
C ALA A 16 -5.36 11.38 -2.01
N SER A 17 -4.46 12.22 -1.50
CA SER A 17 -4.22 13.57 -2.04
C SER A 17 -3.42 13.52 -3.35
N LYS A 18 -2.54 12.54 -3.50
CA LYS A 18 -1.72 12.33 -4.70
C LYS A 18 -1.43 10.84 -4.89
N SER A 19 -1.63 10.34 -6.11
CA SER A 19 -1.13 9.02 -6.54
C SER A 19 0.33 9.15 -6.98
N LEU A 20 1.17 8.20 -6.57
CA LEU A 20 2.57 8.09 -7.01
C LEU A 20 2.77 6.97 -8.02
N VAL A 21 1.73 6.17 -8.26
CA VAL A 21 1.71 5.05 -9.21
C VAL A 21 0.66 5.29 -10.29
N ARG A 22 0.83 4.59 -11.41
CA ARG A 22 -0.08 4.57 -12.57
C ARG A 22 -0.69 3.19 -12.75
N ALA A 23 -1.78 3.12 -13.50
CA ALA A 23 -2.40 1.85 -13.86
C ALA A 23 -1.43 1.01 -14.70
N GLY A 24 -1.25 -0.26 -14.31
CA GLY A 24 -0.30 -1.18 -14.93
C GLY A 24 1.08 -1.23 -14.25
N ASP A 25 1.38 -0.33 -13.31
CA ASP A 25 2.63 -0.38 -12.57
C ASP A 25 2.66 -1.60 -11.64
N ILE A 26 3.80 -2.31 -11.65
CA ILE A 26 4.07 -3.38 -10.68
C ILE A 26 4.57 -2.74 -9.38
N VAL A 27 3.85 -3.00 -8.29
CA VAL A 27 4.17 -2.48 -6.96
C VAL A 27 4.69 -3.58 -6.05
N ARG A 28 5.70 -3.26 -5.23
CA ARG A 28 6.27 -4.18 -4.25
C ARG A 28 5.75 -3.89 -2.84
N PRO A 29 5.70 -4.88 -1.93
CA PRO A 29 5.44 -4.63 -0.52
C PRO A 29 6.38 -3.55 0.04
N GLY A 30 5.85 -2.60 0.80
CA GLY A 30 6.60 -1.47 1.36
C GLY A 30 6.83 -0.29 0.39
N GLN A 31 6.49 -0.44 -0.89
CA GLN A 31 6.59 0.67 -1.86
C GLN A 31 5.54 1.74 -1.56
N MET A 32 5.97 3.01 -1.62
CA MET A 32 5.06 4.14 -1.47
C MET A 32 4.21 4.30 -2.73
N ILE A 33 2.89 4.16 -2.59
CA ILE A 33 1.94 4.21 -3.72
C ILE A 33 1.16 5.54 -3.80
N ALA A 34 1.01 6.24 -2.66
CA ALA A 34 0.18 7.44 -2.58
C ALA A 34 0.50 8.25 -1.32
N ARG A 35 0.04 9.51 -1.29
CA ARG A 35 -0.04 10.33 -0.08
C ARG A 35 -1.48 10.41 0.41
N VAL A 36 -1.69 10.26 1.72
CA VAL A 36 -3.00 10.43 2.36
C VAL A 36 -3.53 11.85 2.12
N GLY A 37 -4.85 11.99 2.04
CA GLY A 37 -5.54 13.24 1.83
C GLY A 37 -6.98 13.15 2.31
N SER A 38 -7.83 14.02 1.75
CA SER A 38 -9.28 14.06 2.02
C SER A 38 -10.06 14.23 0.71
N THR A 39 -9.61 13.59 -0.36
CA THR A 39 -10.26 13.70 -1.67
C THR A 39 -11.54 12.85 -1.73
N GLY A 40 -12.51 13.29 -2.54
CA GLY A 40 -13.80 12.62 -2.69
C GLY A 40 -14.74 12.87 -1.51
N ARG A 41 -15.49 11.84 -1.11
CA ARG A 41 -16.40 11.91 0.05
C ARG A 41 -15.63 11.63 1.33
N SER A 42 -15.09 12.67 1.95
CA SER A 42 -14.29 12.58 3.17
C SER A 42 -14.54 13.80 4.05
N THR A 43 -14.55 13.62 5.37
CA THR A 43 -14.75 14.70 6.36
C THR A 43 -13.44 15.25 6.92
N GLY A 44 -12.31 14.62 6.61
CA GLY A 44 -10.98 15.01 7.10
C GLY A 44 -9.89 14.08 6.55
N ALA A 45 -8.62 14.43 6.73
CA ALA A 45 -7.52 13.64 6.16
C ALA A 45 -7.40 12.27 6.85
N HIS A 46 -7.68 11.20 6.10
CA HIS A 46 -7.57 9.81 6.59
C HIS A 46 -7.38 8.83 5.44
N LEU A 47 -6.95 7.61 5.77
CA LEU A 47 -6.88 6.50 4.83
C LEU A 47 -8.17 5.67 4.92
N HIS A 48 -8.85 5.50 3.80
CA HIS A 48 -9.89 4.47 3.66
C HIS A 48 -9.30 3.25 2.96
N PHE A 49 -9.25 2.14 3.69
CA PHE A 49 -8.65 0.89 3.26
C PHE A 49 -9.69 -0.21 3.18
N GLU A 50 -9.76 -0.89 2.04
CA GLU A 50 -10.66 -2.03 1.84
C GLU A 50 -9.86 -3.25 1.36
N VAL A 51 -10.31 -4.44 1.78
CA VAL A 51 -9.84 -5.72 1.25
C VAL A 51 -11.00 -6.39 0.53
N HIS A 52 -10.77 -6.82 -0.70
CA HIS A 52 -11.74 -7.49 -1.55
C HIS A 52 -11.20 -8.88 -1.88
N VAL A 53 -12.02 -9.91 -1.65
CA VAL A 53 -11.68 -11.30 -2.00
C VAL A 53 -12.75 -11.80 -2.95
N ASN A 54 -12.36 -12.17 -4.17
CA ASN A 54 -13.26 -12.57 -5.26
C ASN A 54 -14.36 -11.51 -5.53
N GLY A 55 -13.99 -10.23 -5.44
CA GLY A 55 -14.90 -9.10 -5.65
C GLY A 55 -15.83 -8.78 -4.48
N LEU A 56 -15.77 -9.54 -3.37
CA LEU A 56 -16.56 -9.27 -2.18
C LEU A 56 -15.72 -8.54 -1.12
N PRO A 57 -16.23 -7.44 -0.52
CA PRO A 57 -15.54 -6.76 0.56
C PRO A 57 -15.45 -7.68 1.79
N ARG A 58 -14.27 -7.73 2.40
CA ARG A 58 -13.96 -8.50 3.61
C ARG A 58 -13.39 -7.59 4.68
N ASN A 59 -13.57 -7.98 5.95
CA ASN A 59 -13.03 -7.25 7.08
C ASN A 59 -11.49 -7.21 6.98
N PRO A 60 -10.87 -6.02 6.89
CA PRO A 60 -9.42 -5.87 6.75
C PRO A 60 -8.61 -6.42 7.92
N ASN A 61 -9.17 -6.44 9.14
CA ASN A 61 -8.42 -6.80 10.35
C ASN A 61 -7.84 -8.23 10.30
N GLY A 62 -8.49 -9.15 9.59
CA GLY A 62 -7.97 -10.51 9.40
C GLY A 62 -6.71 -10.57 8.53
N PHE A 63 -6.48 -9.58 7.67
CA PHE A 63 -5.34 -9.52 6.75
C PHE A 63 -4.17 -8.71 7.30
N LEU A 64 -4.46 -7.71 8.14
CA LEU A 64 -3.44 -6.87 8.76
C LEU A 64 -2.59 -7.65 9.78
N ASN A 65 -3.20 -8.60 10.50
CA ASN A 65 -2.50 -9.41 11.50
C ASN A 65 -1.72 -10.59 10.89
N ALA A 66 -2.10 -11.05 9.71
CA ALA A 66 -1.40 -12.10 8.98
C ALA A 66 -0.12 -11.58 8.30
N ALA A 67 -0.06 -10.27 8.04
CA ALA A 67 1.06 -9.58 7.41
C ALA A 67 1.95 -8.87 8.44
N ALA A 68 2.21 -9.51 9.59
CA ALA A 68 3.27 -9.05 10.48
C ALA A 68 4.55 -8.88 9.65
N PRO A 69 5.10 -7.66 9.53
CA PRO A 69 6.26 -7.47 8.69
C PRO A 69 7.40 -8.31 9.23
N ALA A 70 8.07 -9.06 8.36
CA ALA A 70 9.46 -9.43 8.62
C ALA A 70 10.17 -8.15 9.08
N PRO A 71 10.98 -8.19 10.16
CA PRO A 71 11.42 -7.00 10.86
C PRO A 71 12.01 -5.99 9.87
N LEU A 72 11.49 -4.76 9.92
CA LEU A 72 11.90 -3.60 9.10
C LEU A 72 13.37 -3.17 9.31
N ALA A 73 14.19 -4.00 9.97
CA ALA A 73 15.54 -3.71 10.42
C ALA A 73 16.63 -3.90 9.34
N GLU A 74 16.36 -4.57 8.22
CA GLU A 74 17.40 -4.85 7.21
C GLU A 74 17.50 -3.82 6.07
N ALA A 75 16.58 -2.86 5.95
CA ALA A 75 16.58 -1.90 4.83
C ALA A 75 17.29 -0.56 5.11
N LEU A 76 17.94 -0.41 6.27
CA LEU A 76 18.74 0.78 6.62
C LEU A 76 20.11 0.37 7.20
N SER A 77 20.89 -0.38 6.43
CA SER A 77 22.35 -0.47 6.68
C SER A 77 23.06 0.74 6.06
N PRO A 78 23.93 1.48 6.78
CA PRO A 78 24.57 2.70 6.26
C PRO A 78 25.77 2.47 5.32
N THR A 79 25.89 1.32 4.65
CA THR A 79 27.15 0.96 3.99
C THR A 79 27.28 1.47 2.54
N ASP A 80 26.21 1.97 1.92
CA ASP A 80 26.27 2.37 0.51
C ASP A 80 26.69 3.84 0.31
N ARG A 81 27.87 4.18 0.81
CA ARG A 81 28.56 5.45 0.52
C ARG A 81 30.06 5.25 0.30
N THR A 82 30.48 4.42 -0.65
CA THR A 82 31.71 4.64 -1.47
C THR A 82 31.92 3.53 -2.50
N ALA A 83 31.62 3.81 -3.77
CA ALA A 83 32.30 3.23 -4.94
C ALA A 83 31.87 3.96 -6.22
N ILE A 84 32.27 5.24 -6.35
CA ILE A 84 32.45 5.87 -7.66
C ILE A 84 33.95 5.79 -7.93
N ARG A 85 34.33 5.02 -8.94
CA ARG A 85 35.56 5.23 -9.70
C ARG A 85 35.30 6.28 -10.76
#